data_AF-A0A2D4ZUD3-F1
#
_entry.id   AF-A0A2D4ZUD3-F1
#
_cell.length_a   1.000
_cell.length_b   1.000
_cell.length_c   1.000
_cell.angle_alpha   90.00
_cell.angle_beta   90.00
_cell.angle_gamma   90.00
#
_symmetry.space_group_name_H-M   'P 1'
#
loop_
_entity.id
_entity.type
_entity.pdbx_description
1 polymer ?
#
loop_
_entity_poly.entity_id
_entity_poly.type
_entity_poly.pdbx_seq_one_letter_code
_entity_poly.pdbx_strand_id
1 'polypeptide(L)'
;MGAVEWSLYPYREANRRQLTVAYRLGASQITYRDTTIYNEIEQRLPQHLLNAGYEVVQPWGAIEIGINASQYLHDLSRHSLLFDAEFDIRITKGLSVGIGGFFELIHDQINLPKGSADLEDVLLRRRQLETNFEAGIGFGFRYRFGSVLNNVVNPRFGGIGNRDRF
;
A
#
# COMPACT_ATOMS: atom_id res chain seq x y z
N MET A 1 14.72 9.36 7.05
CA MET A 1 14.25 8.18 7.82
C MET A 1 15.28 7.07 7.68
N GLY A 2 15.45 6.22 8.69
CA GLY A 2 16.29 5.03 8.61
C GLY A 2 15.44 3.83 8.14
N ALA A 3 16.00 2.98 7.29
CA ALA A 3 15.31 1.81 6.76
C ALA A 3 16.26 0.60 6.75
N VAL A 4 15.74 -0.57 7.11
CA VAL A 4 16.42 -1.84 6.92
C VAL A 4 15.55 -2.74 6.06
N GLU A 5 16.11 -3.28 5.00
CA GLU A 5 15.42 -4.15 4.05
C GLU A 5 16.13 -5.50 3.99
N TRP A 6 15.34 -6.56 3.97
CA TRP A 6 15.77 -7.94 3.79
C TRP A 6 15.02 -8.58 2.64
N SER A 7 15.75 -9.27 1.78
CA SER A 7 15.18 -10.16 0.76
C SER A 7 15.62 -11.58 1.03
N LEU A 8 14.65 -12.51 1.13
CA LEU A 8 14.94 -13.90 1.48
C LEU A 8 15.49 -14.69 0.29
N TYR A 9 15.13 -14.32 -0.94
CA TYR A 9 15.56 -15.03 -2.14
C TYR A 9 16.80 -14.39 -2.78
N PRO A 10 17.75 -15.19 -3.30
CA PRO A 10 18.91 -14.66 -4.01
C PRO A 10 18.47 -13.82 -5.21
N TYR A 11 19.21 -12.74 -5.50
CA TYR A 11 18.90 -11.82 -6.60
C TYR A 11 18.72 -12.51 -7.97
N ARG A 12 19.39 -13.65 -8.20
CA ARG A 12 19.24 -14.44 -9.42
C ARG A 12 17.85 -15.06 -9.61
N GLU A 13 17.12 -15.25 -8.52
CA GLU A 13 15.77 -15.83 -8.51
C GLU A 13 14.66 -14.78 -8.36
N ALA A 14 15.02 -13.52 -8.11
CA ALA A 14 14.07 -12.41 -7.88
C ALA A 14 13.08 -12.23 -9.04
N ASN A 15 13.50 -12.49 -10.29
CA ASN A 15 12.61 -12.45 -11.46
C ASN A 15 11.54 -13.56 -11.50
N ARG A 16 11.58 -14.53 -10.58
CA ARG A 16 10.63 -15.65 -10.49
C ARG A 16 9.97 -15.75 -9.11
N ARG A 17 10.70 -15.40 -8.06
CA ARG A 17 10.21 -15.40 -6.69
C ARG A 17 10.98 -14.38 -5.86
N GLN A 18 10.25 -13.55 -5.14
CA GLN A 18 10.80 -12.55 -4.25
C GLN A 18 9.97 -12.52 -2.97
N LEU A 19 10.65 -12.40 -1.83
CA LEU A 19 10.05 -12.12 -0.54
C LEU A 19 10.90 -11.03 0.08
N THR A 20 10.31 -9.85 0.21
CA THR A 20 10.99 -8.65 0.72
C THR A 20 10.30 -8.21 1.98
N VAL A 21 11.08 -7.89 3.00
CA VAL A 21 10.60 -7.28 4.24
C VAL A 21 11.43 -6.04 4.49
N ALA A 22 10.78 -4.90 4.59
CA ALA A 22 11.40 -3.64 4.93
C ALA A 22 10.79 -3.09 6.22
N TYR A 23 11.65 -2.69 7.15
CA TYR A 23 11.27 -2.00 8.37
C TYR A 23 11.88 -0.60 8.35
N ARG A 24 11.06 0.42 8.59
CA ARG A 24 11.49 1.82 8.56
C ARG A 24 11.11 2.51 9.86
N LEU A 25 11.98 3.41 10.29
CA LEU A 25 11.79 4.27 11.46
C LEU A 25 12.02 5.72 11.06
N GLY A 26 11.10 6.58 11.46
CA GLY A 26 11.11 7.98 11.07
C GLY A 26 10.33 8.86 12.02
N ALA A 27 10.53 10.16 11.87
CA ALA A 27 9.72 11.17 12.54
C ALA A 27 9.49 12.32 11.58
N SER A 28 8.26 12.83 11.57
CA SER A 28 7.88 14.01 10.80
C SER A 28 7.43 15.12 11.75
N GLN A 29 7.64 16.37 11.37
CA GLN A 29 7.09 17.52 12.07
C GLN A 29 6.17 18.25 11.12
N ILE A 30 4.91 18.41 11.51
CA ILE A 30 3.85 18.97 10.66
C ILE A 30 3.25 20.18 11.37
N THR A 31 3.07 21.26 10.61
CA THR A 31 2.30 22.42 11.02
C THR A 31 1.03 22.46 10.19
N TYR A 32 -0.12 22.38 10.85
CA TYR A 32 -1.42 22.41 10.19
C TYR A 32 -1.85 23.85 9.95
N ARG A 33 -2.63 24.06 8.88
CA ARG A 33 -3.21 25.39 8.57
C ARG A 33 -4.31 25.79 9.55
N ASP A 34 -4.99 24.79 10.13
CA ASP A 34 -6.05 24.96 11.11
C ASP A 34 -5.98 23.82 12.13
N THR A 35 -6.70 23.97 13.23
CA THR A 35 -6.75 23.02 14.34
C THR A 35 -7.37 21.70 13.89
N THR A 36 -6.71 20.58 14.18
CA THR A 36 -7.26 19.24 13.91
C THR A 36 -8.38 18.88 14.89
N ILE A 37 -9.15 17.81 14.62
CA ILE A 37 -10.14 17.27 15.57
C ILE A 37 -9.54 16.92 16.95
N TYR A 38 -8.21 16.81 17.04
CA TYR A 38 -7.47 16.56 18.26
C TYR A 38 -6.98 17.82 18.98
N ASN A 39 -7.37 19.01 18.52
CA ASN A 39 -6.96 20.32 19.06
C ASN A 39 -5.47 20.67 18.85
N GLU A 40 -4.89 20.19 17.75
CA GLU A 40 -3.45 20.31 17.50
C GLU A 40 -3.18 21.17 16.26
N ILE A 41 -2.23 22.10 16.35
CA ILE A 41 -1.79 23.00 15.27
C ILE A 41 -0.36 22.66 14.80
N GLU A 42 0.46 22.10 15.69
CA GLU A 42 1.81 21.61 15.38
C GLU A 42 2.01 20.26 16.05
N GLN A 43 2.53 19.28 15.33
CA GLN A 43 2.77 17.94 15.87
C GLN A 43 4.11 17.36 15.41
N ARG A 44 4.75 16.62 16.32
CA ARG A 44 5.85 15.71 16.01
C ARG A 44 5.31 14.29 15.99
N LEU A 45 5.55 13.60 14.89
CA LEU A 45 4.92 12.35 14.53
C LEU A 45 6.00 11.28 14.28
N PRO A 46 6.61 10.77 15.35
CA PRO A 46 7.48 9.60 15.25
C PRO A 46 6.62 8.38 14.86
N GLN A 47 7.09 7.60 13.89
CA GLN A 47 6.40 6.42 13.38
C GLN A 47 7.38 5.32 12.96
N HIS A 48 6.87 4.10 12.93
CA HIS A 48 7.52 2.99 12.27
C HIS A 48 6.62 2.42 11.19
N LEU A 49 7.25 1.91 10.13
CA LEU A 49 6.58 1.28 9.01
C LEU A 49 7.16 -0.13 8.82
N LEU A 50 6.29 -1.08 8.52
CA LEU A 50 6.65 -2.43 8.13
C LEU A 50 6.00 -2.69 6.77
N ASN A 51 6.82 -3.07 5.80
CA ASN A 51 6.37 -3.46 4.47
C ASN A 51 6.86 -4.88 4.23
N ALA A 52 5.96 -5.79 3.86
CA ALA A 52 6.32 -7.13 3.44
C ALA A 52 5.63 -7.43 2.11
N GLY A 53 6.40 -7.90 1.13
CA GLY A 53 5.91 -8.21 -0.20
C GLY A 53 6.39 -9.58 -0.65
N TYR A 54 5.48 -10.38 -1.17
CA TYR A 54 5.75 -11.68 -1.78
C TYR A 54 5.27 -11.66 -3.22
N GLU A 55 6.17 -11.97 -4.14
CA GLU A 55 5.89 -12.03 -5.57
C GLU A 55 6.40 -13.35 -6.11
N VAL A 56 5.59 -14.05 -6.90
CA VAL A 56 6.00 -15.24 -7.66
C VAL A 56 5.47 -15.17 -9.07
N VAL A 57 6.36 -15.34 -10.04
CA VAL A 57 6.04 -15.36 -11.47
C VAL A 57 6.47 -16.69 -12.06
N GLN A 58 5.51 -17.42 -12.62
CA GLN A 58 5.69 -18.74 -13.21
C GLN A 58 5.01 -18.83 -14.59
N PRO A 59 5.29 -19.86 -15.41
CA PRO A 59 4.65 -20.01 -16.71
C PRO A 59 3.12 -20.10 -16.67
N TRP A 60 2.56 -20.55 -15.54
CA TRP A 60 1.13 -20.66 -15.30
C TRP A 60 0.47 -19.37 -14.81
N GLY A 61 1.23 -18.34 -14.41
CA GLY A 61 0.66 -17.15 -13.80
C GLY A 61 1.59 -16.39 -12.87
N ALA A 62 1.03 -15.44 -12.14
CA ALA A 62 1.72 -14.65 -11.12
C ALA A 62 0.87 -14.57 -9.85
N ILE A 63 1.54 -14.46 -8.70
CA ILE A 63 0.94 -14.18 -7.40
C ILE A 63 1.71 -13.03 -6.79
N GLU A 64 1.00 -12.01 -6.35
CA GLU A 64 1.52 -10.86 -5.62
C GLU A 64 0.73 -10.71 -4.33
N ILE A 65 1.42 -10.59 -3.21
CA ILE A 65 0.81 -10.39 -1.89
C ILE A 65 1.61 -9.32 -1.15
N GLY A 66 0.93 -8.30 -0.67
CA GLY A 66 1.49 -7.18 0.06
C GLY A 66 0.89 -7.02 1.45
N ILE A 67 1.74 -6.63 2.39
CA ILE A 67 1.36 -6.16 3.72
C ILE A 67 2.10 -4.86 3.97
N ASN A 68 1.36 -3.81 4.31
CA ASN A 68 1.89 -2.52 4.70
C ASN A 68 1.28 -2.11 6.03
N ALA A 69 2.09 -2.00 7.07
CA ALA A 69 1.67 -1.53 8.39
C ALA A 69 2.41 -0.25 8.75
N SER A 70 1.69 0.71 9.31
CA SER A 70 2.26 1.91 9.95
C SER A 70 1.68 2.06 11.34
N GLN A 71 2.49 2.59 12.26
CA GLN A 71 2.02 2.95 13.59
C GLN A 71 2.82 4.11 14.13
N TYR A 72 2.12 5.08 14.73
CA TYR A 72 2.77 6.18 15.41
C TYR A 72 3.27 5.76 16.79
N LEU A 73 4.45 6.24 17.15
CA LEU A 73 5.13 5.87 18.40
C LEU A 73 4.65 6.68 19.61
N HIS A 74 4.02 7.83 19.39
CA HIS A 74 3.47 8.68 20.45
C HIS A 74 2.07 8.24 20.91
N ASP A 75 1.31 7.59 20.02
CA ASP A 75 -0.02 7.04 20.29
C ASP A 75 -0.19 5.74 19.49
N LEU A 76 -0.15 4.60 20.20
CA LEU A 76 -0.25 3.27 19.61
C LEU A 76 -1.64 2.98 19.04
N SER A 77 -2.67 3.73 19.45
CA SER A 77 -3.99 3.59 18.84
C SER A 77 -4.01 4.09 17.40
N ARG A 78 -3.02 4.91 16.99
CA ARG A 78 -2.88 5.45 15.64
C ARG A 78 -2.03 4.55 14.77
N HIS A 79 -2.69 3.70 14.01
CA HIS A 79 -2.06 2.74 13.12
C HIS A 79 -2.85 2.55 11.83
N SER A 80 -2.18 2.08 10.79
CA SER A 80 -2.84 1.57 9.60
C SER A 80 -2.27 0.21 9.23
N LEU A 81 -3.12 -0.64 8.65
CA LEU A 81 -2.74 -1.94 8.14
C LEU A 81 -3.43 -2.16 6.81
N LEU A 82 -2.65 -2.28 5.74
CA LEU A 82 -3.11 -2.65 4.41
C LEU A 82 -2.61 -4.05 4.09
N PHE A 83 -3.53 -4.90 3.66
CA PHE A 83 -3.27 -6.18 3.03
C PHE A 83 -3.78 -6.12 1.60
N ASP A 84 -2.94 -6.53 0.64
CA ASP A 84 -3.29 -6.61 -0.76
C ASP A 84 -2.85 -7.96 -1.33
N ALA A 85 -3.64 -8.49 -2.27
CA ALA A 85 -3.32 -9.73 -2.96
C ALA A 85 -3.85 -9.69 -4.39
N GLU A 86 -3.04 -10.15 -5.33
CA GLU A 86 -3.37 -10.31 -6.73
C GLU A 86 -2.90 -11.69 -7.24
N PHE A 87 -3.76 -12.35 -8.00
CA PHE A 87 -3.52 -13.64 -8.61
C PHE A 87 -3.85 -13.54 -10.10
N ASP A 88 -2.85 -13.64 -10.96
CA ASP A 88 -3.03 -13.78 -12.42
C ASP A 88 -2.80 -15.24 -12.81
N ILE A 89 -3.80 -15.87 -13.41
CA ILE A 89 -3.74 -17.27 -13.84
C ILE A 89 -3.88 -17.32 -15.36
N ARG A 90 -2.89 -17.92 -16.02
CA ARG A 90 -2.90 -18.18 -17.46
C ARG A 90 -3.76 -19.40 -17.76
N ILE A 91 -4.86 -19.19 -18.48
CA ILE A 91 -5.79 -20.25 -18.86
C ILE A 91 -5.34 -20.90 -20.18
N THR A 92 -5.01 -20.10 -21.18
CA THR A 92 -4.49 -20.56 -22.49
C THR A 92 -3.41 -19.61 -23.01
N LYS A 93 -2.80 -19.93 -24.15
CA LYS A 93 -1.87 -19.01 -24.82
C LYS A 93 -2.63 -17.74 -25.23
N GLY A 94 -2.35 -16.65 -24.53
CA GLY A 94 -2.96 -15.35 -24.78
C GLY A 94 -4.11 -14.99 -23.84
N LEU A 95 -4.69 -15.93 -23.09
CA LEU A 95 -5.75 -15.66 -22.11
C LEU A 95 -5.23 -15.80 -20.68
N SER A 96 -5.37 -14.73 -19.90
CA SER A 96 -5.18 -14.70 -18.44
C SER A 96 -6.45 -14.23 -17.74
N VAL A 97 -6.67 -14.72 -16.53
CA VAL A 97 -7.70 -14.25 -15.60
C VAL A 97 -7.00 -13.75 -14.35
N GLY A 98 -7.33 -12.52 -13.94
CA GLY A 98 -6.84 -11.89 -12.73
C GLY A 98 -7.94 -11.81 -11.69
N ILE A 99 -7.62 -12.12 -10.44
CA ILE A 99 -8.42 -11.75 -9.27
C ILE A 99 -7.51 -11.02 -8.30
N GLY A 100 -7.98 -9.89 -7.79
CA GLY A 100 -7.23 -9.12 -6.83
C GLY A 100 -8.15 -8.47 -5.82
N GLY A 101 -7.57 -8.03 -4.72
CA GLY A 101 -8.29 -7.31 -3.70
C GLY A 101 -7.37 -6.73 -2.67
N PHE A 102 -7.95 -5.87 -1.84
CA PHE A 102 -7.27 -5.26 -0.72
C PHE A 102 -8.22 -5.08 0.46
N PHE A 103 -7.63 -4.99 1.64
CA PHE A 103 -8.29 -4.67 2.88
C PHE A 103 -7.39 -3.74 3.68
N GLU A 104 -7.90 -2.58 4.05
CA GLU A 104 -7.19 -1.56 4.80
C GLU A 104 -7.93 -1.22 6.10
N LEU A 105 -7.26 -1.32 7.24
CA LEU A 105 -7.66 -0.71 8.51
C LEU A 105 -6.99 0.66 8.62
N ILE A 106 -7.77 1.69 8.89
CA ILE A 106 -7.32 3.08 8.86
C ILE A 106 -7.64 3.74 10.21
N HIS A 107 -6.66 3.81 11.10
CA HIS A 107 -6.78 4.49 12.40
C HIS A 107 -5.76 5.64 12.55
N ASP A 108 -5.12 6.05 11.46
CA ASP A 108 -4.01 7.00 11.43
C ASP A 108 -4.37 8.38 10.81
N GLN A 109 -5.67 8.69 10.68
CA GLN A 109 -6.21 9.94 10.12
C GLN A 109 -6.06 11.15 11.06
N ILE A 110 -4.82 11.54 11.36
CA ILE A 110 -4.48 12.62 12.29
C ILE A 110 -4.72 14.03 11.74
N ASN A 111 -4.87 14.18 10.43
CA ASN A 111 -4.98 15.46 9.72
C ASN A 111 -6.42 15.92 9.50
N LEU A 112 -7.42 15.27 10.12
CA LEU A 112 -8.82 15.64 9.98
C LEU A 112 -9.08 17.02 10.61
N PRO A 113 -9.55 18.02 9.83
CA PRO A 113 -9.83 19.37 10.34
C PRO A 113 -10.95 19.37 11.38
N LYS A 114 -10.85 20.22 12.40
CA LYS A 114 -11.89 20.40 13.42
C LYS A 114 -13.13 21.09 12.84
N GLY A 115 -14.31 20.49 13.04
CA GLY A 115 -15.61 21.09 12.68
C GLY A 115 -16.62 20.08 12.14
N SER A 116 -17.91 20.43 12.12
CA SER A 116 -18.93 19.64 11.44
C SER A 116 -18.72 19.75 9.92
N ALA A 117 -18.80 18.61 9.21
CA ALA A 117 -18.90 18.64 7.76
C ALA A 117 -20.34 18.99 7.37
N ASP A 118 -20.54 20.10 6.65
CA ASP A 118 -21.84 20.38 6.05
C ASP A 118 -22.15 19.30 5.01
N LEU A 119 -23.43 18.94 4.89
CA LEU A 119 -23.90 17.86 4.00
C LEU A 119 -23.44 18.09 2.55
N GLU A 120 -23.39 19.34 2.10
CA GLU A 120 -22.86 19.72 0.78
C GLU A 120 -21.37 19.41 0.63
N ASP A 121 -20.54 19.68 1.64
CA ASP A 121 -19.11 19.37 1.58
C ASP A 121 -18.84 17.86 1.58
N VAL A 122 -19.70 17.08 2.26
CA VAL A 122 -19.65 15.61 2.24
C VAL A 122 -20.04 15.07 0.87
N LEU A 123 -21.16 15.53 0.30
CA LEU A 123 -21.65 15.08 -1.00
C LEU A 123 -20.71 15.48 -2.14
N LEU A 124 -20.07 16.65 -2.02
CA LEU A 124 -19.07 17.13 -2.97
C LEU A 124 -17.67 16.54 -2.72
N ARG A 125 -17.51 15.64 -1.73
CA ARG A 125 -16.24 15.00 -1.34
C ARG A 125 -15.11 16.00 -1.07
N ARG A 126 -15.45 17.18 -0.53
CA ARG A 126 -14.50 18.25 -0.22
C ARG A 126 -13.80 18.05 1.12
N ARG A 127 -14.31 17.13 1.96
CA ARG A 127 -13.69 16.74 3.23
C ARG A 127 -13.51 15.23 3.32
N GLN A 128 -12.37 14.81 3.86
CA GLN A 128 -12.13 13.43 4.24
C GLN A 128 -12.99 13.08 5.46
N LEU A 129 -13.75 12.00 5.37
CA LEU A 129 -14.55 11.48 6.48
C LEU A 129 -13.70 10.52 7.32
N GLU A 130 -14.06 10.40 8.59
CA GLU A 130 -13.50 9.37 9.46
C GLU A 130 -13.90 7.99 8.92
N THR A 131 -12.91 7.23 8.46
CA THR A 131 -13.08 5.90 7.87
C THR A 131 -12.23 4.93 8.64
N ASN A 132 -12.86 3.92 9.25
CA ASN A 132 -12.14 2.92 10.06
C ASN A 132 -11.55 1.80 9.20
N PHE A 133 -12.18 1.48 8.08
CA PHE A 133 -11.69 0.47 7.15
C PHE A 133 -12.15 0.73 5.71
N GLU A 134 -11.38 0.22 4.76
CA GLU A 134 -11.71 0.18 3.35
C GLU A 134 -11.40 -1.21 2.80
N ALA A 135 -12.23 -1.71 1.89
CA ALA A 135 -11.99 -3.00 1.26
C ALA A 135 -12.46 -2.97 -0.19
N GLY A 136 -11.72 -3.67 -1.05
CA GLY A 136 -12.04 -3.80 -2.46
C GLY A 136 -11.70 -5.19 -2.98
N ILE A 137 -12.51 -5.68 -3.90
CA ILE A 137 -12.23 -6.90 -4.67
C ILE A 137 -12.51 -6.60 -6.14
N GLY A 138 -11.67 -7.14 -7.01
CA GLY A 138 -11.78 -7.01 -8.45
C GLY A 138 -11.46 -8.34 -9.13
N PHE A 139 -12.15 -8.60 -10.23
CA PHE A 139 -11.83 -9.71 -11.13
C PHE A 139 -11.80 -9.17 -12.56
N GLY A 140 -10.93 -9.75 -13.38
CA GLY A 140 -10.76 -9.34 -14.76
C GLY A 140 -10.20 -10.46 -15.62
N PHE A 141 -10.38 -10.33 -16.93
CA PHE A 141 -9.74 -11.23 -17.89
C PHE A 141 -8.98 -10.38 -18.92
N ARG A 142 -7.86 -10.92 -19.41
CA ARG A 142 -7.01 -10.26 -20.39
C ARG A 142 -6.75 -11.25 -21.53
N TYR A 143 -7.09 -10.84 -22.75
CA TYR A 143 -6.74 -11.58 -23.96
C TYR A 143 -5.74 -10.79 -24.80
N ARG A 144 -4.56 -11.35 -25.04
CA ARG A 144 -3.49 -10.75 -25.85
C ARG A 144 -3.46 -11.38 -27.23
N PHE A 145 -3.61 -10.55 -28.25
CA PHE A 145 -3.38 -10.93 -29.65
C PHE A 145 -1.91 -10.68 -30.03
N GLY A 146 -1.21 -11.67 -30.62
CA GLY A 146 0.16 -11.53 -31.12
C GLY A 146 1.28 -12.23 -30.31
N SER A 147 2.54 -11.94 -30.65
CA SER A 147 3.74 -12.66 -30.16
C SER A 147 4.14 -12.33 -28.71
N VAL A 148 4.67 -13.34 -28.00
CA VAL A 148 5.10 -13.36 -26.58
C VAL A 148 6.54 -12.83 -26.41
N LEU A 149 6.88 -11.71 -27.04
CA LEU A 149 8.17 -11.07 -26.76
C LEU A 149 8.04 -10.24 -25.47
N ASN A 150 8.78 -10.64 -24.44
CA ASN A 150 8.97 -9.89 -23.20
C ASN A 150 10.24 -9.04 -23.34
N ASN A 151 10.14 -7.76 -23.01
CA ASN A 151 11.33 -6.95 -22.73
C ASN A 151 11.78 -7.25 -21.29
N VAL A 152 13.08 -7.47 -21.10
CA VAL A 152 13.69 -7.59 -19.78
C VAL A 152 13.63 -6.21 -19.11
N VAL A 153 12.88 -6.09 -18.02
CA VAL A 153 12.84 -4.88 -17.20
C VAL A 153 13.67 -5.12 -15.93
N ASN A 154 14.48 -4.14 -15.55
CA ASN A 154 15.34 -4.21 -14.37
C ASN A 154 14.49 -4.06 -13.09
N PRO A 155 14.43 -5.04 -12.18
CA PRO A 155 13.56 -5.03 -11.00
C PRO A 155 14.12 -4.16 -9.85
N ARG A 156 14.73 -3.01 -10.15
CA ARG A 156 15.23 -2.11 -9.10
C ARG A 156 14.10 -1.25 -8.56
N PHE A 157 13.85 -1.36 -7.25
CA PHE A 157 13.00 -0.46 -6.43
C PHE A 157 11.54 -0.27 -6.90
N GLY A 158 10.96 -1.23 -7.64
CA GLY A 158 9.61 -1.08 -8.20
C GLY A 158 8.45 -1.55 -7.30
N GLY A 159 8.71 -2.40 -6.30
CA GLY A 159 7.66 -3.12 -5.56
C GLY A 159 7.29 -2.54 -4.20
N ILE A 160 8.08 -1.61 -3.64
CA ILE A 160 7.75 -1.01 -2.35
C ILE A 160 7.08 0.32 -2.63
N GLY A 161 5.75 0.29 -2.70
CA GLY A 161 4.93 1.49 -2.72
C GLY A 161 5.40 2.42 -1.61
N ASN A 162 6.00 3.54 -2.00
CA ASN A 162 6.49 4.51 -1.05
C ASN A 162 5.27 5.25 -0.52
N ARG A 163 4.70 4.77 0.59
CA ARG A 163 3.65 5.47 1.34
C ARG A 163 4.28 6.57 2.19
N ASP A 164 5.07 7.42 1.56
CA ASP A 164 5.43 8.70 2.15
C ASP A 164 4.17 9.57 2.06
N ARG A 165 3.34 9.51 3.11
CA ARG A 165 2.11 10.31 3.24
C ARG A 165 2.42 11.75 3.68
N PHE A 166 3.42 12.39 3.06
CA PHE A 166 3.79 13.79 3.29
C PHE A 166 4.05 14.50 1.96
#